data_AF-A0A6B9YGZ4-F1
#
_entry.id   AF-A0A6B9YGZ4-F1
#
_cell.length_a   1.000
_cell.length_b   1.000
_cell.length_c   1.000
_cell.angle_alpha   90.00
_cell.angle_beta   90.00
_cell.angle_gamma   90.00
#
_symmetry.space_group_name_H-M   'P 1'
#
loop_
_entity.id
_entity.type
_entity.pdbx_description
1 polymer ?
#
loop_
_entity_poly.entity_id
_entity_poly.type
_entity_poly.pdbx_seq_one_letter_code
_entity_poly.pdbx_strand_id
1 'polypeptide(L)'
;MSCSKRYIELMHKYLDHEILKDEEDELKQHLMQCESCQSHFHELKRTEALLESPSHVQAPNDFVQQVMNKLPREKKSVSYRKWLKAHPIFTAAAIFFILMFSSVVSQWSQDGQLTVSKQEGIVIEDDTVIIPEGRTISGDLVVKNGDVQIEGKLQGNLVLINGELKNRNALRASAGEVTGQIEEVNQVFEWIWYHLKEVSSDIIP
;
A
#
# COMPACT_ATOMS: atom_id res chain seq x y z
N MET A 1 -28.37 70.81 34.89
CA MET A 1 -27.42 71.26 33.86
C MET A 1 -27.00 70.03 33.06
N SER A 2 -27.00 70.11 31.73
CA SER A 2 -26.79 68.94 30.85
C SER A 2 -25.38 68.39 31.02
N CYS A 3 -25.25 67.20 31.63
CA CYS A 3 -23.99 66.47 31.68
C CYS A 3 -23.59 66.14 30.22
N SER A 4 -22.33 66.38 29.86
CA SER A 4 -21.87 66.18 28.49
C SER A 4 -21.78 64.68 28.19
N LYS A 5 -22.10 64.28 26.95
CA LYS A 5 -21.98 62.87 26.51
C LYS A 5 -20.58 62.29 26.75
N ARG A 6 -19.55 63.14 26.74
CA ARG A 6 -18.16 62.79 27.03
C ARG A 6 -17.98 62.12 28.39
N TYR A 7 -18.58 62.64 29.46
CA TYR A 7 -18.38 62.05 30.80
C TYR A 7 -19.08 60.71 30.96
N ILE A 8 -20.21 60.51 30.26
CA ILE A 8 -20.88 59.20 30.19
C ILE A 8 -19.99 58.20 29.45
N GLU A 9 -19.36 58.60 28.35
CA GLU A 9 -18.40 57.76 27.63
C GLU A 9 -17.18 57.39 28.49
N LEU A 10 -16.65 58.34 29.26
CA LEU A 10 -15.57 58.06 30.23
C LEU A 10 -16.00 57.09 31.33
N MET A 11 -17.23 57.18 31.84
CA MET A 11 -17.75 56.19 32.80
C MET A 11 -17.76 54.78 32.20
N HIS A 12 -18.17 54.62 30.95
CA HIS A 12 -18.17 53.31 30.28
C HIS A 12 -16.74 52.79 30.07
N LYS A 13 -15.82 53.62 29.56
CA LYS A 13 -14.40 53.24 29.44
C LYS A 13 -13.80 52.79 30.78
N TYR A 14 -14.21 53.43 31.89
CA TYR A 14 -13.77 53.04 33.23
C TYR A 14 -14.28 51.64 33.61
N LEU A 15 -15.57 51.36 33.37
CA LEU A 15 -16.20 50.06 33.65
C LEU A 15 -15.62 48.93 32.76
N ASP A 16 -15.30 49.25 31.50
CA ASP A 16 -14.68 48.32 30.56
C ASP A 16 -13.17 48.11 30.81
N HIS A 17 -12.59 48.82 31.80
CA HIS A 17 -11.16 48.81 32.11
C HIS A 17 -10.26 49.30 30.96
N GLU A 18 -10.78 50.19 30.10
CA GLU A 18 -10.11 50.76 28.92
C GLU A 18 -9.73 52.24 29.07
N ILE A 19 -10.00 52.86 30.23
CA ILE A 19 -9.74 54.28 30.48
C ILE A 19 -8.24 54.58 30.64
N LEU A 20 -7.78 55.69 30.06
CA LEU A 20 -6.42 56.20 30.28
C LEU A 20 -6.32 56.93 31.62
N LYS A 21 -5.11 57.00 32.19
CA LYS A 21 -4.89 57.66 33.50
C LYS A 21 -5.34 59.13 33.53
N ASP A 22 -5.03 59.89 32.48
CA ASP A 22 -5.42 61.31 32.38
C ASP A 22 -6.94 61.47 32.27
N GLU A 23 -7.61 60.56 31.55
CA GLU A 23 -9.07 60.51 31.42
C GLU A 23 -9.75 60.10 32.74
N GLU A 24 -9.13 59.21 33.51
CA GLU A 24 -9.61 58.77 34.82
C GLU A 24 -9.57 59.92 35.83
N ASP A 25 -8.49 60.69 35.84
CA ASP A 25 -8.36 61.88 36.69
C ASP A 25 -9.37 62.97 36.30
N GLU A 26 -9.60 63.18 34.99
CA GLU A 26 -10.65 64.08 34.48
C GLU A 26 -12.05 63.62 34.94
N LEU A 27 -12.35 62.32 34.83
CA LEU A 27 -13.61 61.75 35.27
C LEU A 27 -13.80 61.93 36.78
N LYS A 28 -12.79 61.64 37.60
CA LYS A 28 -12.85 61.82 39.07
C LYS A 28 -13.17 63.27 39.44
N GLN A 29 -12.50 64.23 38.81
CA GLN A 29 -12.76 65.65 39.05
C GLN A 29 -14.22 66.02 38.72
N HIS A 30 -14.74 65.50 37.62
CA HIS A 30 -16.13 65.75 37.24
C HIS A 30 -17.14 65.13 38.22
N LEU A 31 -16.91 63.89 38.66
CA LEU A 31 -17.77 63.20 39.63
C LEU A 31 -17.82 63.93 40.99
N MET A 32 -16.74 64.62 41.38
CA MET A 32 -16.74 65.44 42.61
C MET A 32 -17.57 66.73 42.48
N GLN A 33 -17.77 67.24 41.26
CA GLN A 33 -18.45 68.51 41.01
C GLN A 33 -19.92 68.33 40.59
N CYS A 34 -20.29 67.13 40.13
CA CYS A 34 -21.60 66.86 39.52
C CYS A 34 -22.31 65.68 40.20
N GLU A 35 -23.21 65.98 41.14
CA GLU A 35 -23.98 64.99 41.91
C GLU A 35 -24.81 64.04 41.02
N SER A 36 -25.40 64.55 39.93
CA SER A 36 -26.18 63.69 39.02
C SER A 36 -25.32 62.64 38.31
N CYS A 37 -24.11 63.02 37.89
CA CYS A 37 -23.19 62.11 37.22
C CYS A 37 -22.50 61.17 38.23
N GLN A 38 -22.32 61.60 39.48
CA GLN A 38 -21.95 60.72 40.60
C GLN A 38 -23.01 59.65 40.90
N SER A 39 -24.28 60.03 41.03
CA SER A 39 -25.38 59.09 41.28
C SER A 39 -25.51 58.07 40.15
N HIS A 40 -25.44 58.52 38.90
CA HIS A 40 -25.49 57.63 37.74
C HIS A 40 -24.33 56.62 37.74
N PHE A 41 -23.11 57.06 38.02
CA PHE A 41 -21.95 56.18 38.11
C PHE A 41 -22.08 55.16 39.24
N HIS A 42 -22.64 55.55 40.39
CA HIS A 42 -22.93 54.61 41.49
C HIS A 42 -23.97 53.54 41.10
N GLU A 43 -25.01 53.91 40.36
CA GLU A 43 -26.01 52.95 39.85
C GLU A 43 -25.37 51.94 38.88
N LEU A 44 -24.46 52.39 38.01
CA LEU A 44 -23.72 51.53 37.09
C LEU A 44 -22.80 50.55 37.84
N LYS A 45 -21.98 51.05 38.79
CA LYS A 45 -21.10 50.20 39.62
C LYS A 45 -21.90 49.20 40.46
N ARG A 46 -23.08 49.60 40.95
CA ARG A 46 -23.98 48.66 41.66
C ARG A 46 -24.49 47.56 40.74
N THR A 47 -24.83 47.89 39.51
CA THR A 47 -25.28 46.91 38.51
C THR A 47 -24.17 45.93 38.15
N GLU A 48 -22.95 46.42 37.92
CA GLU A 48 -21.76 45.59 37.71
C GLU A 48 -21.54 44.62 38.87
N ALA A 49 -21.54 45.12 40.11
CA ALA A 49 -21.36 44.28 41.31
C ALA A 49 -22.46 43.20 41.46
N LEU A 50 -23.70 43.48 41.05
CA LEU A 50 -24.79 42.50 41.05
C LEU A 50 -24.60 41.42 39.98
N LEU A 51 -24.00 41.76 38.84
CA LEU A 51 -23.68 40.81 37.77
C LEU A 51 -22.43 39.97 38.09
N GLU A 52 -21.43 40.58 38.72
CA GLU A 52 -20.21 39.90 39.18
C GLU A 52 -20.44 39.02 40.40
N SER A 53 -21.51 39.29 41.18
CA SER A 53 -21.93 38.42 42.26
C SER A 53 -22.08 36.99 41.73
N PRO A 54 -21.21 36.05 42.12
CA PRO A 54 -21.07 34.80 41.42
C PRO A 54 -22.35 33.99 41.56
N SER A 55 -23.12 33.89 40.49
CA SER A 55 -23.87 32.66 40.27
C SER A 55 -22.80 31.58 40.15
N HIS A 56 -22.70 30.71 41.14
CA HIS A 56 -21.70 29.66 41.23
C HIS A 56 -22.00 28.59 40.16
N VAL A 57 -21.83 28.95 38.89
CA VAL A 57 -22.07 28.09 37.74
C VAL A 57 -20.80 27.31 37.51
N GLN A 58 -20.69 26.20 38.22
CA GLN A 58 -19.67 25.20 37.94
C GLN A 58 -20.13 24.35 36.76
N ALA A 59 -19.21 24.07 35.84
CA ALA A 59 -19.45 23.08 34.82
C ALA A 59 -19.68 21.70 35.48
N PRO A 60 -20.52 20.83 34.90
CA PRO A 60 -20.63 19.45 35.35
C PRO A 60 -19.25 18.78 35.40
N ASN A 61 -19.03 17.89 36.39
CA ASN A 61 -17.76 17.18 36.56
C ASN A 61 -17.28 16.47 35.28
N ASP A 62 -18.22 16.05 34.43
CA ASP A 62 -17.94 15.30 33.20
C ASP A 62 -17.82 16.17 31.95
N PHE A 63 -17.92 17.50 32.06
CA PHE A 63 -17.92 18.41 30.90
C PHE A 63 -16.69 18.19 30.00
N VAL A 64 -15.50 18.11 30.61
CA VAL A 64 -14.24 17.90 29.89
C VAL A 64 -14.27 16.58 29.12
N GLN A 65 -14.69 15.50 29.77
CA GLN A 65 -14.76 14.18 29.14
C GLN A 65 -15.74 14.17 27.97
N GLN A 66 -16.92 14.77 28.14
CA GLN A 66 -17.94 14.86 27.09
C GLN A 66 -17.46 15.66 25.88
N VAL A 67 -16.75 16.77 26.10
CA VAL A 67 -16.15 17.57 25.03
C VAL A 67 -15.10 16.75 24.28
N MET A 68 -14.16 16.14 25.01
CA MET A 68 -13.08 15.34 24.40
C MET A 68 -13.62 14.16 23.59
N ASN A 69 -14.71 13.53 24.03
CA ASN A 69 -15.34 12.42 23.31
C ASN A 69 -16.07 12.84 22.03
N LYS A 70 -16.49 14.11 21.93
CA LYS A 70 -17.17 14.66 20.74
C LYS A 70 -16.20 15.24 19.71
N LEU A 71 -14.92 15.40 20.05
CA LEU A 71 -13.92 15.87 19.10
C LEU A 71 -13.74 14.85 17.97
N PRO A 72 -13.67 15.30 16.71
CA PRO A 72 -13.36 14.41 15.60
C PRO A 72 -12.00 13.77 15.83
N ARG A 73 -11.95 12.44 15.84
CA ARG A 73 -10.69 11.71 15.95
C ARG A 73 -9.83 12.07 14.74
N GLU A 74 -8.60 12.51 14.98
CA GLU A 74 -7.62 12.60 13.92
C GLU A 74 -7.62 11.26 13.17
N LYS A 75 -7.82 11.32 11.84
CA LYS A 75 -7.72 10.13 11.01
C LYS A 75 -6.33 9.56 11.25
N LYS A 76 -6.25 8.42 11.94
CA LYS A 76 -5.03 7.61 12.04
C LYS A 76 -4.74 7.07 10.64
N SER A 77 -4.30 7.96 9.77
CA SER A 77 -3.53 7.63 8.59
C SER A 77 -2.23 7.06 9.12
N VAL A 78 -2.27 5.78 9.47
CA VAL A 78 -1.07 4.96 9.53
C VAL A 78 -0.67 4.81 8.06
N SER A 79 -0.09 5.87 7.52
CA SER A 79 0.47 5.87 6.19
C SER A 79 1.48 4.74 6.17
N TYR A 80 1.41 3.82 5.21
CA TYR A 80 2.40 2.75 5.03
C TYR A 80 3.84 3.28 5.16
N ARG A 81 4.09 4.55 4.79
CA ARG A 81 5.34 5.28 5.06
C ARG A 81 5.77 5.34 6.52
N LYS A 82 4.86 5.55 7.48
CA LYS A 82 5.18 5.56 8.92
C LYS A 82 5.56 4.16 9.42
N TRP A 83 4.89 3.12 8.94
CA TRP A 83 5.19 1.74 9.33
C TRP A 83 6.54 1.28 8.77
N LEU A 84 6.82 1.59 7.49
CA LEU A 84 8.13 1.32 6.87
C LEU A 84 9.27 2.05 7.60
N LYS A 85 9.03 3.28 8.09
CA LYS A 85 10.00 4.05 8.89
C LYS A 85 10.16 3.51 10.32
N ALA A 86 9.11 2.96 10.91
CA ALA A 86 9.16 2.40 12.26
C ALA A 86 9.91 1.06 12.32
N HIS A 87 10.00 0.33 11.20
CA HIS A 87 10.60 -1.00 11.13
C HIS A 87 11.67 -1.12 10.03
N PRO A 88 12.81 -0.41 10.15
CA PRO A 88 13.85 -0.38 9.10
C PRO A 88 14.52 -1.74 8.84
N ILE A 89 14.55 -2.64 9.82
CA ILE A 89 15.17 -3.98 9.68
C ILE A 89 14.32 -4.87 8.78
N PHE A 90 13.00 -4.93 9.00
CA PHE A 90 12.10 -5.75 8.19
C PHE A 90 12.00 -5.25 6.75
N THR A 91 12.02 -3.93 6.55
CA THR A 91 12.01 -3.35 5.20
C THR A 91 13.32 -3.63 4.45
N ALA A 92 14.46 -3.49 5.12
CA ALA A 92 15.76 -3.85 4.54
C ALA A 92 15.84 -5.35 4.20
N ALA A 93 15.37 -6.22 5.09
CA ALA A 93 15.34 -7.67 4.85
C ALA A 93 14.45 -8.04 3.65
N ALA A 94 13.26 -7.44 3.55
CA ALA A 94 12.36 -7.68 2.41
C ALA A 94 12.99 -7.25 1.09
N ILE A 95 13.62 -6.08 1.04
CA ILE A 95 14.34 -5.60 -0.16
C ILE A 95 15.51 -6.53 -0.49
N PHE A 96 16.29 -6.96 0.52
CA PHE A 96 17.39 -7.90 0.34
C PHE A 96 16.90 -9.20 -0.30
N PHE A 97 15.84 -9.81 0.22
CA PHE A 97 15.29 -11.04 -0.37
C PHE A 97 14.76 -10.81 -1.77
N ILE A 98 14.05 -9.72 -2.04
CA ILE A 98 13.58 -9.40 -3.41
C ILE A 98 14.76 -9.32 -4.39
N LEU A 99 15.83 -8.63 -4.01
CA LEU A 99 17.03 -8.51 -4.83
C LEU A 99 17.73 -9.87 -4.99
N MET A 100 17.84 -10.64 -3.91
CA MET A 100 18.48 -11.95 -3.90
C MET A 100 17.72 -12.94 -4.80
N PHE A 101 16.40 -13.01 -4.66
CA PHE A 101 15.54 -13.82 -5.55
C PHE A 101 15.59 -13.33 -6.99
N SER A 102 15.63 -12.02 -7.24
CA SER A 102 15.76 -11.50 -8.61
C SER A 102 17.06 -11.91 -9.27
N SER A 103 18.16 -11.96 -8.51
CA SER A 103 19.47 -12.42 -8.99
C SER A 103 19.45 -13.91 -9.33
N VAL A 104 18.80 -14.74 -8.51
CA VAL A 104 18.69 -16.19 -8.76
C VAL A 104 17.84 -16.45 -10.00
N VAL A 105 16.71 -15.77 -10.15
CA VAL A 105 15.84 -15.90 -11.34
C VAL A 105 16.57 -15.47 -12.61
N SER A 106 17.37 -14.41 -12.56
CA SER A 106 18.16 -13.96 -13.72
C SER A 106 19.25 -14.93 -14.17
N GLN A 107 19.80 -15.72 -13.25
CA GLN A 107 20.80 -16.74 -13.59
C GLN A 107 20.13 -17.96 -14.25
N TRP A 108 18.91 -18.30 -13.82
CA TRP A 108 18.15 -19.44 -14.35
C TRP A 108 17.70 -19.24 -15.80
N SER A 109 17.52 -18.00 -16.26
CA SER A 109 17.19 -17.74 -17.66
C SER A 109 18.35 -17.98 -18.64
N GLN A 110 19.54 -18.38 -18.17
CA GLN A 110 20.71 -18.64 -19.04
C GLN A 110 20.88 -20.10 -19.46
N ASP A 111 20.14 -21.07 -18.88
CA ASP A 111 20.26 -22.51 -19.20
C ASP A 111 19.48 -22.93 -20.46
N GLY A 112 19.47 -22.09 -21.50
CA GLY A 112 18.70 -22.26 -22.73
C GLY A 112 19.32 -23.16 -23.81
N GLN A 113 20.27 -24.05 -23.48
CA GLN A 113 20.89 -24.92 -24.50
C GLN A 113 19.97 -26.10 -24.88
N LEU A 114 19.79 -26.33 -26.18
CA LEU A 114 19.04 -27.47 -26.72
C LEU A 114 19.63 -28.79 -26.22
N THR A 115 18.83 -29.59 -25.52
CA THR A 115 19.21 -30.93 -25.06
C THR A 115 18.22 -31.95 -25.60
N VAL A 116 18.73 -32.99 -26.28
CA VAL A 116 17.93 -34.05 -26.90
C VAL A 116 18.35 -35.41 -26.34
N SER A 117 17.37 -36.27 -26.03
CA SER A 117 17.64 -37.67 -25.69
C SER A 117 18.40 -38.37 -26.82
N LYS A 118 19.49 -39.10 -26.50
CA LYS A 118 20.33 -39.77 -27.51
C LYS A 118 19.55 -40.87 -28.21
N GLN A 119 19.00 -40.56 -29.38
CA GLN A 119 18.37 -41.53 -30.29
C GLN A 119 19.00 -41.42 -31.69
N GLU A 120 19.23 -42.57 -32.31
CA GLU A 120 19.87 -42.64 -33.63
C GLU A 120 18.89 -42.22 -34.73
N GLY A 121 19.38 -41.42 -35.67
CA GLY A 121 18.65 -41.08 -36.90
C GLY A 121 17.79 -39.81 -36.85
N ILE A 122 17.94 -39.00 -35.81
CA ILE A 122 17.41 -37.63 -35.69
C ILE A 122 18.36 -36.63 -36.36
N VAL A 123 17.81 -35.61 -37.01
CA VAL A 123 18.57 -34.48 -37.56
C VAL A 123 18.32 -33.26 -36.67
N ILE A 124 19.38 -32.55 -36.28
CA ILE A 124 19.29 -31.33 -35.48
C ILE A 124 19.70 -30.17 -36.39
N GLU A 125 18.78 -29.25 -36.64
CA GLU A 125 19.02 -28.00 -37.36
C GLU A 125 18.68 -26.81 -36.45
N ASP A 126 19.66 -25.97 -36.18
CA ASP A 126 19.60 -24.88 -35.19
C ASP A 126 19.09 -25.38 -33.83
N ASP A 127 17.92 -24.87 -33.38
CA ASP A 127 17.24 -25.29 -32.16
C ASP A 127 16.03 -26.23 -32.45
N THR A 128 16.02 -26.90 -33.61
CA THR A 128 14.91 -27.78 -34.03
C THR A 128 15.36 -29.22 -34.22
N VAL A 129 14.63 -30.12 -33.58
CA VAL A 129 14.81 -31.56 -33.67
C VAL A 129 13.87 -32.10 -34.75
N ILE A 130 14.45 -32.63 -35.83
CA ILE A 130 13.72 -33.09 -37.02
C ILE A 130 13.75 -34.62 -37.09
N ILE A 131 12.56 -35.23 -37.18
CA ILE A 131 12.38 -36.64 -37.50
C ILE A 131 12.09 -36.74 -39.01
N PRO A 132 13.06 -37.13 -39.85
CA PRO A 132 12.92 -37.08 -41.30
C PRO A 132 11.93 -38.14 -41.82
N GLU A 133 11.33 -37.86 -42.99
CA GLU A 133 10.41 -38.77 -43.67
C GLU A 133 11.04 -40.15 -43.95
N GLY A 134 10.22 -41.21 -43.83
CA GLY A 134 10.65 -42.59 -44.11
C GLY A 134 11.48 -43.25 -43.01
N ARG A 135 11.75 -42.55 -41.89
CA ARG A 135 12.38 -43.14 -40.69
C ARG A 135 11.38 -43.35 -39.56
N THR A 136 11.55 -44.47 -38.86
CA THR A 136 10.82 -44.79 -37.65
C THR A 136 11.79 -44.82 -36.49
N ILE A 137 11.60 -43.94 -35.52
CA ILE A 137 12.39 -43.90 -34.28
C ILE A 137 11.61 -44.67 -33.22
N SER A 138 12.25 -45.62 -32.53
CA SER A 138 11.64 -46.39 -31.44
C SER A 138 12.22 -45.97 -30.10
N GLY A 139 11.34 -45.65 -29.15
CA GLY A 139 11.67 -45.20 -27.79
C GLY A 139 11.25 -43.75 -27.52
N ASP A 140 11.24 -43.38 -26.25
CA ASP A 140 10.78 -42.07 -25.80
C ASP A 140 11.78 -40.96 -26.15
N LEU A 141 11.26 -39.86 -26.71
CA LEU A 141 12.04 -38.69 -27.12
C LEU A 141 11.75 -37.52 -26.18
N VAL A 142 12.80 -36.98 -25.57
CA VAL A 142 12.73 -35.79 -24.71
C VAL A 142 13.54 -34.68 -25.36
N VAL A 143 12.90 -33.55 -25.61
CA VAL A 143 13.52 -32.36 -26.20
C VAL A 143 13.36 -31.19 -25.23
N LYS A 144 14.49 -30.59 -24.83
CA LYS A 144 14.54 -29.46 -23.91
C LYS A 144 15.07 -28.22 -24.61
N ASN A 145 14.41 -27.08 -24.42
CA ASN A 145 14.81 -25.77 -24.96
C ASN A 145 14.96 -25.76 -26.48
N GLY A 146 14.07 -26.46 -27.20
CA GLY A 146 14.06 -26.46 -28.67
C GLY A 146 12.81 -27.07 -29.27
N ASP A 147 12.59 -26.76 -30.53
CA ASP A 147 11.38 -27.09 -31.26
C ASP A 147 11.45 -28.50 -31.86
N VAL A 148 10.29 -29.11 -32.12
CA VAL A 148 10.24 -30.44 -32.75
C VAL A 148 9.43 -30.40 -34.03
N GLN A 149 10.00 -30.97 -35.09
CA GLN A 149 9.35 -31.16 -36.38
C GLN A 149 9.31 -32.65 -36.73
N ILE A 150 8.10 -33.17 -36.88
CA ILE A 150 7.85 -34.59 -37.12
C ILE A 150 7.38 -34.76 -38.56
N GLU A 151 8.19 -35.42 -39.39
CA GLU A 151 7.85 -35.76 -40.76
C GLU A 151 7.81 -37.29 -40.96
N GLY A 152 8.60 -38.03 -40.17
CA GLY A 152 8.60 -39.49 -40.06
C GLY A 152 7.69 -40.06 -38.95
N LYS A 153 8.04 -41.24 -38.42
CA LYS A 153 7.25 -41.91 -37.36
C LYS A 153 8.02 -42.01 -36.05
N LEU A 154 7.34 -41.71 -34.93
CA LEU A 154 7.86 -41.92 -33.58
C LEU A 154 7.05 -43.00 -32.86
N GLN A 155 7.73 -44.09 -32.51
CA GLN A 155 7.23 -45.20 -31.72
C GLN A 155 7.61 -45.06 -30.25
N GLY A 156 6.95 -44.14 -29.57
CA GLY A 156 7.21 -43.80 -28.16
C GLY A 156 6.51 -42.50 -27.76
N ASN A 157 6.75 -42.07 -26.53
CA ASN A 157 6.24 -40.81 -26.01
C ASN A 157 7.16 -39.65 -26.41
N LEU A 158 6.57 -38.48 -26.64
CA LEU A 158 7.29 -37.24 -26.89
C LEU A 158 7.05 -36.28 -25.73
N VAL A 159 8.12 -35.86 -25.07
CA VAL A 159 8.06 -34.85 -24.01
C VAL A 159 8.82 -33.62 -24.49
N LEU A 160 8.09 -32.51 -24.65
CA LEU A 160 8.64 -31.21 -24.99
C LEU A 160 8.73 -30.35 -23.73
N ILE A 161 9.92 -29.86 -23.42
CA ILE A 161 10.18 -28.97 -22.28
C ILE A 161 10.74 -27.67 -22.84
N ASN A 162 10.02 -26.56 -22.65
CA ASN A 162 10.41 -25.24 -23.19
C ASN A 162 10.65 -25.25 -24.71
N GLY A 163 9.74 -25.85 -25.47
CA GLY A 163 9.85 -25.92 -26.93
C GLY A 163 8.48 -26.06 -27.57
N GLU A 164 8.36 -25.70 -28.85
CA GLU A 164 7.09 -25.76 -29.57
C GLU A 164 7.12 -26.86 -30.65
N LEU A 165 5.97 -27.50 -30.86
CA LEU A 165 5.78 -28.38 -32.01
C LEU A 165 5.48 -27.53 -33.26
N LYS A 166 6.48 -27.37 -34.14
CA LYS A 166 6.36 -26.51 -35.34
C LYS A 166 5.31 -26.98 -36.34
N ASN A 167 4.96 -28.26 -36.34
CA ASN A 167 4.02 -28.83 -37.29
C ASN A 167 2.80 -29.44 -36.58
N ARG A 168 1.83 -28.60 -36.17
CA ARG A 168 0.54 -29.06 -35.60
C ARG A 168 -0.29 -29.94 -36.53
N ASN A 169 0.08 -30.05 -37.81
CA ASN A 169 -0.58 -30.92 -38.77
C ASN A 169 -0.16 -32.40 -38.63
N ALA A 170 0.89 -32.70 -37.85
CA ALA A 170 1.30 -34.07 -37.52
C ALA A 170 0.33 -34.82 -36.58
N LEU A 171 -0.72 -34.14 -36.14
CA LEU A 171 -1.88 -34.73 -35.47
C LEU A 171 -2.89 -35.33 -36.47
N ARG A 172 -2.63 -35.24 -37.78
CA ARG A 172 -3.47 -35.79 -38.85
C ARG A 172 -2.67 -36.85 -39.61
N ALA A 173 -3.30 -37.99 -39.86
CA ALA A 173 -2.73 -39.26 -40.37
C ALA A 173 -1.95 -39.21 -41.71
N SER A 174 -1.66 -38.03 -42.26
CA SER A 174 -1.00 -37.85 -43.56
C SER A 174 0.38 -37.18 -43.50
N ALA A 175 0.85 -36.70 -42.35
CA ALA A 175 2.16 -36.04 -42.23
C ALA A 175 2.79 -36.33 -40.86
N GLY A 176 3.54 -37.42 -40.74
CA GLY A 176 4.16 -37.84 -39.47
C GLY A 176 3.19 -38.42 -38.44
N GLU A 177 3.67 -39.37 -37.61
CA GLU A 177 2.82 -40.13 -36.68
C GLU A 177 3.56 -40.43 -35.37
N VAL A 178 3.02 -39.96 -34.24
CA VAL A 178 3.46 -40.34 -32.89
C VAL A 178 2.48 -41.36 -32.35
N THR A 179 2.98 -42.55 -32.01
CA THR A 179 2.13 -43.64 -31.48
C THR A 179 1.87 -43.55 -29.98
N GLY A 180 2.69 -42.79 -29.25
CA GLY A 180 2.57 -42.55 -27.81
C GLY A 180 1.90 -41.21 -27.48
N GLN A 181 2.03 -40.79 -26.21
CA GLN A 181 1.49 -39.52 -25.72
C GLN A 181 2.45 -38.36 -26.02
N ILE A 182 1.89 -37.18 -26.32
CA ILE A 182 2.64 -35.93 -26.48
C ILE A 182 2.36 -35.08 -25.24
N GLU A 183 3.40 -34.78 -24.47
CA GLU A 183 3.33 -33.91 -23.29
C GLU A 183 4.14 -32.63 -23.54
N GLU A 184 3.48 -31.48 -23.44
CA GLU A 184 4.09 -30.15 -23.49
C GLU A 184 4.17 -29.59 -22.06
N VAL A 185 5.40 -29.36 -21.58
CA VAL A 185 5.64 -28.90 -20.20
C VAL A 185 6.42 -27.60 -20.20
N ASN A 186 5.83 -26.56 -19.61
CA ASN A 186 6.53 -25.29 -19.38
C ASN A 186 7.44 -25.40 -18.15
N GLN A 187 8.61 -24.75 -18.17
CA GLN A 187 9.63 -24.74 -17.11
C GLN A 187 9.06 -24.56 -15.69
N VAL A 188 8.05 -23.71 -15.57
CA VAL A 188 7.39 -23.39 -14.29
C VAL A 188 6.69 -24.62 -13.70
N PHE A 189 6.10 -25.47 -14.55
CA PHE A 189 5.41 -26.69 -14.12
C PHE A 189 6.36 -27.84 -13.80
N GLU A 190 7.49 -27.99 -14.52
CA GLU A 190 8.51 -28.99 -14.17
C GLU A 190 9.08 -28.75 -12.76
N TRP A 191 9.42 -27.50 -12.44
CA TRP A 191 9.95 -27.14 -11.12
C TRP A 191 8.94 -27.39 -10.00
N ILE A 192 7.68 -27.01 -10.22
CA ILE A 192 6.59 -27.25 -9.25
C ILE A 192 6.36 -28.76 -9.07
N TRP A 193 6.33 -29.55 -10.14
CA TRP A 193 6.08 -30.98 -10.07
C TRP A 193 7.25 -31.76 -9.43
N TYR A 194 8.49 -31.39 -9.77
CA TYR A 194 9.70 -31.97 -9.20
C TYR A 194 9.77 -31.72 -7.70
N HIS A 195 9.59 -30.47 -7.26
CA HIS A 195 9.59 -30.16 -5.83
C HIS A 195 8.33 -30.63 -5.09
N LEU A 196 7.17 -30.77 -5.75
CA LEU A 196 6.01 -31.41 -5.11
C LEU A 196 6.29 -32.89 -4.81
N LYS A 197 6.94 -33.60 -5.74
CA LYS A 197 7.29 -35.01 -5.55
C LYS A 197 8.32 -35.19 -4.44
N GLU A 198 9.34 -34.34 -4.40
CA GLU A 198 10.38 -34.34 -3.36
C GLU A 198 9.80 -34.07 -1.96
N VAL A 199 8.89 -33.10 -1.85
CA VAL A 199 8.20 -32.78 -0.59
C VAL A 199 7.23 -33.90 -0.19
N SER A 200 6.61 -34.60 -1.14
CA SER A 200 5.71 -35.73 -0.81
C SER A 200 6.46 -36.99 -0.35
N SER A 201 7.68 -37.23 -0.82
CA SER A 201 8.48 -38.39 -0.43
C SER A 201 9.11 -38.26 0.95
N ASP A 202 9.29 -37.03 1.45
CA ASP A 202 9.84 -36.78 2.80
C ASP A 202 8.76 -36.70 3.89
N ILE A 203 7.47 -36.65 3.52
CA ILE A 203 6.34 -36.44 4.45
C ILE A 203 5.50 -37.71 4.67
N ILE A 204 5.81 -38.82 3.98
CA ILE A 204 5.20 -40.13 4.24
C ILE A 204 6.33 -41.14 4.51
N PRO A 205 6.40 -41.76 5.71
CA PRO A 205 7.41 -42.78 6.02
C PRO A 205 7.24 -44.07 5.19
#